data_AF-A0A2E2N9X8-F1
#
_entry.id   AF-A0A2E2N9X8-F1
#
_cell.length_a   1.000
_cell.length_b   1.000
_cell.length_c   1.000
_cell.angle_alpha   90.00
_cell.angle_beta   90.00
_cell.angle_gamma   90.00
#
_symmetry.space_group_name_H-M   'P 1'
#
loop_
_entity.id
_entity.type
_entity.pdbx_description
1 polymer ?
#
loop_
_entity_poly.entity_id
_entity_poly.type
_entity_poly.pdbx_seq_one_letter_code
_entity_poly.pdbx_strand_id
1 'polypeptide(L)'
;MPIFFVGYALIVWALAARYRRRPAGYLAVAIGFSGLMSLNLLHIKLNDWTEGEIFLPVLQSIMYPYTAFVTGIGVYIACLPHRSNRGCAWCGYDLHGLGSLREPCRCPECGKVAPAEHSYRRSGVDRADLRSGDRPSSSNHAVQHAENEDQRGQTGHEAPSQATHEPV
;
A
#
# COMPACT_ATOMS: atom_id res chain seq x y z
N MET A 1 -0.60 29.06 -0.86
CA MET A 1 0.77 28.54 -1.08
C MET A 1 1.04 27.06 -0.68
N PRO A 2 0.17 26.24 -0.04
CA PRO A 2 0.58 24.87 0.34
C PRO A 2 0.68 23.89 -0.83
N ILE A 3 0.04 24.20 -1.97
CA ILE A 3 -0.09 23.32 -3.15
C ILE A 3 1.28 22.88 -3.70
N PHE A 4 2.27 23.78 -3.71
CA PHE A 4 3.62 23.47 -4.21
C PHE A 4 4.34 22.41 -3.35
N PHE A 5 4.18 22.46 -2.03
CA PHE A 5 4.75 21.46 -1.12
C PHE A 5 4.13 20.09 -1.35
N VAL A 6 2.81 20.01 -1.43
CA VAL A 6 2.07 18.76 -1.71
C VAL A 6 2.48 18.19 -3.08
N GLY A 7 2.53 19.04 -4.12
CA GLY A 7 2.99 18.63 -5.45
C GLY A 7 4.42 18.08 -5.44
N TYR A 8 5.33 18.73 -4.71
CA TYR A 8 6.71 18.26 -4.55
C TYR A 8 6.79 16.88 -3.87
N ALA A 9 6.07 16.70 -2.75
CA ALA A 9 6.03 15.41 -2.05
C ALA A 9 5.46 14.29 -2.93
N LEU A 10 4.38 14.56 -3.67
CA LEU A 10 3.81 13.62 -4.62
C LEU A 10 4.79 13.23 -5.73
N ILE A 11 5.59 14.17 -6.25
CA ILE A 11 6.63 13.87 -7.23
C ILE A 11 7.72 12.98 -6.62
N VAL A 12 8.25 13.31 -5.44
CA VAL A 12 9.27 12.50 -4.75
C VAL A 12 8.75 11.08 -4.47
N TRP A 13 7.52 10.96 -3.97
CA TRP A 13 6.88 9.67 -3.72
C TRP A 13 6.56 8.89 -5.00
N ALA A 14 6.17 9.55 -6.08
CA ALA A 14 5.96 8.91 -7.38
C ALA A 14 7.27 8.37 -7.98
N LEU A 15 8.38 9.11 -7.84
CA LEU A 15 9.71 8.62 -8.24
C LEU A 15 10.16 7.46 -7.34
N ALA A 16 10.00 7.56 -6.02
CA ALA A 16 10.30 6.46 -5.10
C ALA A 16 9.45 5.21 -5.41
N ALA A 17 8.17 5.38 -5.74
CA ALA A 17 7.25 4.32 -6.16
C ALA A 17 7.63 3.72 -7.53
N ARG A 18 8.15 4.54 -8.47
CA ARG A 18 8.61 4.10 -9.79
C ARG A 18 9.91 3.29 -9.70
N TYR A 19 10.83 3.70 -8.84
CA TYR A 19 12.14 3.06 -8.66
C TYR A 19 12.23 2.18 -7.40
N ARG A 20 11.08 1.63 -6.95
CA ARG A 20 10.99 0.70 -5.81
C ARG A 20 12.05 -0.39 -5.89
N ARG A 21 12.70 -0.68 -4.75
CA ARG A 21 13.78 -1.69 -4.62
C ARG A 21 15.02 -1.49 -5.52
N ARG A 22 15.15 -0.39 -6.28
CA ARG A 22 16.37 -0.05 -7.02
C ARG A 22 17.15 1.03 -6.23
N PRO A 23 18.49 1.10 -6.35
CA PRO A 23 19.28 2.19 -5.74
C PRO A 23 18.81 3.58 -6.21
N ALA A 24 18.30 3.67 -7.44
CA ALA A 24 17.65 4.87 -7.98
C ALA A 24 16.45 5.38 -7.15
N GLY A 25 15.73 4.51 -6.44
CA GLY A 25 14.63 4.92 -5.54
C GLY A 25 15.16 5.65 -4.32
N TYR A 26 16.22 5.14 -3.70
CA TYR A 26 16.90 5.83 -2.60
C TYR A 26 17.55 7.14 -3.05
N LEU A 27 18.14 7.19 -4.25
CA LEU A 27 18.64 8.44 -4.83
C LEU A 27 17.53 9.46 -5.06
N ALA A 28 16.35 9.06 -5.53
CA ALA A 28 15.20 9.96 -5.68
C ALA A 28 14.75 10.54 -4.32
N VAL A 29 14.73 9.72 -3.26
CA VAL A 29 14.41 10.19 -1.90
C VAL A 29 15.51 11.10 -1.34
N ALA A 30 16.79 10.80 -1.60
CA ALA A 30 17.92 11.64 -1.19
C ALA A 30 17.92 13.00 -1.91
N ILE A 31 17.56 13.05 -3.19
CA ILE A 31 17.31 14.30 -3.94
C ILE A 31 16.12 15.06 -3.33
N GLY A 32 15.05 14.35 -2.97
CA GLY A 32 13.88 14.91 -2.26
C GLY A 32 14.25 15.57 -0.92
N PHE A 33 15.03 14.86 -0.11
CA PHE A 33 15.55 15.38 1.16
C PHE A 33 16.51 16.56 0.95
N SER A 34 17.43 16.46 -0.01
CA SER A 34 18.38 17.53 -0.34
C SER A 34 17.70 18.81 -0.82
N GLY A 35 16.62 18.70 -1.61
CA GLY A 35 15.82 19.85 -2.03
C GLY A 35 15.15 20.56 -0.84
N LEU A 36 14.55 19.81 0.09
CA LEU A 36 13.97 20.37 1.31
C LEU A 36 15.03 20.97 2.25
N MET A 37 16.19 20.34 2.38
CA MET A 37 17.31 20.90 3.15
C MET A 37 17.86 22.18 2.51
N SER A 38 17.97 22.22 1.18
CA SER A 38 18.39 23.43 0.45
C SER A 38 17.41 24.59 0.63
N LEU A 39 16.10 24.30 0.67
CA LEU A 39 15.09 25.30 1.04
C LEU A 39 15.27 25.78 2.48
N ASN A 40 15.53 24.90 3.46
CA ASN A 40 15.79 25.31 4.84
C ASN A 40 17.03 26.23 4.94
N LEU A 41 18.13 25.88 4.28
CA LEU A 41 19.34 26.71 4.19
C LEU A 41 19.09 28.06 3.51
N LEU A 42 18.23 28.09 2.48
CA LEU A 42 17.82 29.33 1.81
C LEU A 42 17.03 30.24 2.75
N HIS A 43 16.15 29.70 3.61
CA HIS A 43 15.42 30.51 4.60
C HIS A 43 16.37 31.11 5.65
N ILE A 44 17.39 30.37 6.11
CA ILE A 44 18.40 30.90 7.03
C ILE A 44 19.14 32.08 6.36
N LYS A 45 19.60 31.92 5.12
CA LYS A 45 20.26 33.02 4.39
C LYS A 45 19.34 34.20 4.09
N LEU A 46 18.05 33.97 3.83
CA LEU A 46 17.07 35.05 3.69
C LEU A 46 16.88 35.81 5.00
N ASN A 47 16.83 35.12 6.14
CA ASN A 47 16.74 35.74 7.46
C ASN A 47 17.93 36.67 7.74
N ASP A 48 19.14 36.21 7.43
CA ASP A 48 20.37 36.99 7.57
C ASP A 48 20.38 38.22 6.63
N TRP A 49 19.76 38.12 5.44
CA TRP A 49 19.65 39.21 4.46
C TRP A 49 18.53 40.22 4.73
N THR A 50 17.50 39.85 5.50
CA THR A 50 16.38 40.73 5.85
C THR A 50 16.45 41.25 7.29
N GLU A 51 17.61 41.14 7.94
CA GLU A 51 17.89 41.65 9.30
C GLU A 51 16.86 41.19 10.37
N GLY A 52 16.18 40.06 10.12
CA GLY A 52 15.15 39.51 11.01
C GLY A 52 13.77 40.20 10.94
N GLU A 53 13.50 41.08 9.97
CA GLU A 53 12.18 41.74 9.84
C GLU A 53 11.03 40.76 9.56
N ILE A 54 11.34 39.58 8.99
CA ILE A 54 10.37 38.57 8.61
C ILE A 54 10.33 37.44 9.66
N PHE A 55 9.14 37.15 10.20
CA PHE A 55 8.89 36.07 11.18
C PHE A 55 9.03 34.65 10.59
N LEU A 56 10.26 34.27 10.26
CA LEU A 56 10.65 32.95 9.73
C LEU A 56 10.69 31.78 10.75
N PRO A 57 10.84 31.95 12.08
CA PRO A 57 10.95 30.82 13.02
C PRO A 57 9.78 29.84 13.00
N VAL A 58 8.55 30.35 12.81
CA VAL A 58 7.33 29.53 12.77
C VAL A 58 7.27 28.67 11.50
N LEU A 59 7.76 29.18 10.38
CA LEU A 59 7.83 28.40 9.14
C LEU A 59 8.88 27.27 9.26
N GLN A 60 10.00 27.57 9.93
CA GLN A 60 11.07 26.61 10.15
C GLN A 60 10.64 25.45 11.07
N SER A 61 9.92 25.75 12.16
CA SER A 61 9.42 24.72 13.09
C SER A 61 8.41 23.75 12.45
N ILE A 62 7.66 24.20 11.44
CA ILE A 62 6.75 23.35 10.64
C ILE A 62 7.52 22.59 9.52
N MET A 63 8.57 23.17 8.96
CA MET A 63 9.37 22.53 7.90
C MET A 63 10.13 21.27 8.35
N TYR A 64 10.61 21.22 9.60
CA TYR A 64 11.30 20.03 10.14
C TYR A 64 10.43 18.77 10.17
N PRO A 65 9.26 18.74 10.84
CA PRO A 65 8.39 17.56 10.85
C PRO A 65 7.85 17.22 9.45
N TYR A 66 7.59 18.23 8.61
CA TYR A 66 7.22 18.01 7.21
C TYR A 66 8.32 17.28 6.43
N THR A 67 9.57 17.70 6.57
CA THR A 67 10.72 17.06 5.89
C THR A 67 10.94 15.63 6.37
N ALA A 68 10.84 15.41 7.68
CA ALA A 68 10.91 14.07 8.28
C ALA A 68 9.79 13.16 7.76
N PHE A 69 8.56 13.66 7.66
CA PHE A 69 7.40 12.94 7.14
C PHE A 69 7.53 12.57 5.66
N VAL A 70 7.86 13.54 4.79
CA VAL A 70 8.04 13.30 3.34
C VAL A 70 9.16 12.32 3.07
N THR A 71 10.29 12.47 3.78
CA THR A 71 11.44 11.55 3.65
C THR A 71 11.10 10.17 4.21
N GLY A 72 10.46 10.08 5.37
CA GLY A 72 10.02 8.82 5.99
C GLY A 72 9.09 8.02 5.09
N ILE A 73 8.06 8.66 4.53
CA ILE A 73 7.16 8.02 3.55
C ILE A 73 7.91 7.66 2.25
N GLY A 74 8.80 8.53 1.76
CA GLY A 74 9.61 8.25 0.57
C GLY A 74 10.49 7.01 0.74
N VAL A 75 11.20 6.89 1.86
CA VAL A 75 12.00 5.71 2.22
C VAL A 75 11.09 4.48 2.38
N TYR A 76 9.98 4.60 3.10
CA TYR A 76 9.03 3.49 3.29
C TYR A 76 8.50 2.96 1.94
N ILE A 77 8.13 3.85 1.02
CA ILE A 77 7.72 3.50 -0.35
C ILE A 77 8.87 2.82 -1.11
N ALA A 78 10.11 3.32 -1.04
CA ALA A 78 11.26 2.73 -1.71
C ALA A 78 11.60 1.31 -1.19
N CYS A 79 11.43 1.09 0.12
CA CYS A 79 11.62 -0.19 0.81
C CYS A 79 10.48 -1.20 0.58
N LEU A 80 9.30 -0.73 0.15
CA LEU A 80 8.07 -1.52 0.16
C LEU A 80 8.16 -2.76 -0.74
N PRO A 81 7.92 -3.98 -0.21
CA PRO A 81 8.05 -5.20 -0.99
C PRO A 81 6.98 -5.30 -2.08
N HIS A 82 7.40 -5.57 -3.32
CA HIS A 82 6.47 -5.92 -4.39
C HIS A 82 5.83 -7.26 -4.04
N ARG A 83 4.52 -7.27 -3.78
CA ARG A 83 3.77 -8.48 -3.38
C ARG A 83 3.48 -9.34 -4.61
N SER A 84 4.25 -10.42 -4.78
CA SER A 84 3.79 -11.63 -5.47
C SER A 84 4.24 -12.86 -4.70
N ASN A 85 3.33 -13.82 -4.55
CA ASN A 85 3.61 -15.12 -3.93
C ASN A 85 4.09 -16.17 -4.97
N ARG A 86 4.22 -15.77 -6.25
CA ARG A 86 4.63 -16.61 -7.40
C ARG A 86 5.47 -15.81 -8.43
N GLY A 87 6.21 -14.83 -7.94
CA GLY A 87 6.92 -13.86 -8.76
C GLY A 87 8.34 -14.25 -9.12
N CYS A 88 8.89 -13.48 -10.06
CA CYS A 88 10.29 -13.43 -10.43
C CYS A 88 11.19 -13.32 -9.20
N ALA A 89 12.00 -14.36 -8.98
CA ALA A 89 12.86 -14.55 -7.82
C ALA A 89 13.78 -13.34 -7.49
N TRP A 90 14.02 -12.46 -8.46
CA TRP A 90 14.95 -11.33 -8.34
C TRP A 90 14.31 -9.97 -8.02
N CYS A 91 13.05 -9.73 -8.37
CA CYS A 91 12.40 -8.42 -8.11
C CYS A 91 11.02 -8.54 -7.46
N GLY A 92 10.42 -9.72 -7.44
CA GLY A 92 9.05 -9.95 -6.98
C GLY A 92 7.97 -9.56 -7.99
N TYR A 93 8.33 -9.24 -9.24
CA TYR A 93 7.38 -9.07 -10.34
C TYR A 93 6.61 -10.36 -10.56
N ASP A 94 5.27 -10.33 -10.62
CA ASP A 94 4.50 -11.55 -10.76
C ASP A 94 4.76 -12.22 -12.13
N LEU A 95 5.22 -13.47 -12.14
CA LEU A 95 5.49 -14.22 -13.40
C LEU A 95 4.28 -15.05 -13.86
N HIS A 96 3.18 -15.01 -13.10
CA HIS A 96 1.94 -15.68 -13.49
C HIS A 96 1.46 -15.18 -14.86
N GLY A 97 1.16 -16.10 -15.78
CA GLY A 97 0.74 -15.79 -17.15
C GLY A 97 1.86 -15.67 -18.20
N LEU A 98 3.14 -15.53 -17.84
CA LEU A 98 4.24 -15.47 -18.83
C LEU A 98 4.70 -16.87 -19.32
N GLY A 99 4.26 -17.95 -18.65
CA GLY A 99 4.84 -19.30 -18.75
C GLY A 99 4.65 -20.08 -20.06
N SER A 100 4.12 -19.48 -21.14
CA SER A 100 3.94 -20.14 -22.45
C SER A 100 4.78 -19.51 -23.58
N LEU A 101 5.47 -18.39 -23.33
CA LEU A 101 6.12 -17.59 -24.36
C LEU A 101 7.65 -17.69 -24.29
N ARG A 102 8.19 -18.78 -24.88
CA ARG A 102 9.61 -19.06 -25.18
C ARG A 102 10.59 -19.07 -24.00
N GLU A 103 11.32 -20.18 -23.91
CA GLU A 103 12.55 -20.26 -23.12
C GLU A 103 13.66 -19.39 -23.75
N PRO A 104 14.57 -18.82 -22.95
CA PRO A 104 14.53 -18.73 -21.49
C PRO A 104 13.71 -17.53 -21.01
N CYS A 105 12.77 -17.75 -20.07
CA CYS A 105 11.93 -16.68 -19.50
C CYS A 105 12.76 -15.61 -18.77
N ARG A 106 13.10 -14.52 -19.46
CA ARG A 106 13.71 -13.34 -18.83
C ARG A 106 12.65 -12.52 -18.12
N CYS A 107 12.85 -12.31 -16.82
CA CYS A 107 12.02 -11.47 -16.00
C CYS A 107 12.09 -10.01 -16.48
N PRO A 108 10.97 -9.40 -16.94
CA PRO A 108 10.99 -8.12 -17.65
C PRO A 108 11.49 -6.96 -16.78
N GLU A 109 11.27 -7.04 -15.47
CA GLU A 109 11.66 -6.00 -14.50
C GLU A 109 13.15 -5.99 -14.12
N CYS A 110 13.88 -7.10 -14.26
CA CYS A 110 15.29 -7.16 -13.86
C CYS A 110 16.23 -7.72 -14.93
N GLY A 111 15.70 -8.12 -16.09
CA GLY A 111 16.46 -8.69 -17.22
C GLY A 111 17.05 -10.08 -16.98
N LYS A 112 16.92 -10.62 -15.76
CA LYS A 112 17.49 -11.91 -15.37
C LYS A 112 16.59 -13.05 -15.82
N VAL A 113 17.22 -14.12 -16.31
CA VAL A 113 16.54 -15.38 -16.61
C VAL A 113 15.99 -15.96 -15.32
N ALA A 114 14.69 -16.24 -15.28
CA ALA A 114 14.12 -17.09 -14.25
C ALA A 114 14.63 -18.52 -14.50
N PRO A 115 15.10 -19.26 -13.46
CA PRO A 115 15.44 -20.67 -13.64
C PRO A 115 14.21 -21.41 -14.17
N ALA A 116 14.39 -22.25 -15.19
CA ALA A 116 13.30 -22.91 -15.92
C ALA A 116 12.54 -23.97 -15.10
N GLU A 117 12.82 -24.05 -13.80
CA GLU A 117 12.52 -25.19 -12.95
C GLU A 117 11.48 -24.79 -11.89
N HIS A 118 10.20 -24.92 -12.26
CA HIS A 118 9.31 -25.79 -11.50
C HIS A 118 8.08 -26.14 -12.34
N SER A 119 8.00 -27.41 -12.71
CA SER A 119 6.83 -28.02 -13.32
C SER A 119 5.57 -27.66 -12.54
N TYR A 120 4.60 -27.11 -13.26
CA TYR A 120 3.34 -26.59 -12.74
C TYR A 120 2.56 -27.68 -11.98
N ARG A 121 2.81 -27.83 -10.67
CA ARG A 121 2.02 -28.71 -9.79
C ARG A 121 0.66 -28.04 -9.57
N ARG A 122 -0.21 -28.22 -10.57
CA ARG A 122 -1.58 -27.70 -10.65
C ARG A 122 -2.29 -27.96 -9.33
N SER A 123 -2.49 -26.91 -8.54
CA SER A 123 -3.22 -27.01 -7.27
C SER A 123 -4.62 -27.54 -7.58
N GLY A 124 -5.03 -28.63 -6.94
CA GLY A 124 -6.22 -29.41 -7.32
C GLY A 124 -7.57 -28.74 -7.04
N VAL A 125 -7.60 -27.41 -6.90
CA VAL A 125 -8.79 -26.62 -6.57
C VAL A 125 -9.77 -26.57 -7.76
N ASP A 126 -9.26 -26.49 -8.99
CA ASP A 126 -10.06 -26.56 -10.24
C ASP A 126 -10.72 -27.95 -10.49
N ARG A 127 -10.70 -28.86 -9.52
CA ARG A 127 -11.31 -30.20 -9.61
C ARG A 127 -12.54 -30.40 -8.73
N ALA A 128 -12.97 -29.37 -7.98
CA ALA A 128 -14.17 -29.45 -7.16
C ALA A 128 -15.46 -29.56 -7.98
N ASP A 129 -15.57 -28.78 -9.08
CA ASP A 129 -16.84 -28.62 -9.81
C ASP A 129 -17.22 -29.83 -10.69
N LEU A 130 -16.27 -30.72 -11.01
CA LEU A 130 -16.51 -31.89 -11.87
C LEU A 130 -17.09 -33.12 -11.13
N ARG A 131 -17.47 -32.99 -9.84
CA ARG A 131 -17.99 -34.12 -9.05
C ARG A 131 -19.43 -33.96 -8.53
N SER A 132 -20.12 -32.89 -8.95
CA SER A 132 -21.46 -32.55 -8.45
C SER A 132 -22.62 -33.05 -9.34
N GLY A 133 -22.33 -33.70 -10.48
CA GLY A 133 -23.34 -34.10 -11.46
C GLY A 133 -24.08 -35.42 -11.19
N ASP A 134 -23.42 -36.40 -10.57
CA ASP A 134 -23.96 -37.75 -10.41
C ASP A 134 -24.68 -37.94 -9.06
N ARG A 135 -25.88 -37.37 -8.95
CA ARG A 135 -26.84 -37.79 -7.91
C ARG A 135 -28.18 -38.13 -8.56
N PRO A 136 -28.56 -39.42 -8.67
CA PRO A 136 -29.85 -39.79 -9.26
C PRO A 136 -30.98 -39.25 -8.38
N SER A 137 -31.92 -38.54 -9.00
CA SER A 137 -33.13 -38.06 -8.34
C SER A 137 -33.97 -39.26 -7.93
N SER A 138 -34.04 -39.52 -6.62
CA SER A 138 -34.85 -40.61 -6.05
C SER A 138 -35.89 -40.05 -5.08
N SER A 139 -37.13 -40.44 -5.32
CA SER A 139 -38.27 -40.48 -4.40
C SER A 139 -38.68 -39.18 -3.69
N ASN A 140 -39.80 -38.64 -4.19
CA ASN A 140 -40.86 -38.06 -3.36
C ASN A 140 -41.08 -38.88 -2.06
N HIS A 141 -41.06 -38.23 -0.89
CA HIS A 141 -41.88 -38.51 0.31
C HIS A 141 -41.56 -37.42 1.35
N ALA A 142 -42.39 -36.39 1.53
CA ALA A 142 -43.63 -36.39 2.31
C ALA A 142 -43.45 -36.36 3.84
N VAL A 143 -42.95 -35.22 4.36
CA VAL A 143 -43.21 -34.64 5.70
C VAL A 143 -43.08 -33.12 5.49
N GLN A 144 -44.12 -32.33 5.21
CA GLN A 144 -45.29 -31.97 6.01
C GLN A 144 -45.00 -31.47 7.43
N HIS A 145 -45.15 -30.14 7.58
CA HIS A 145 -45.69 -29.43 8.75
C HIS A 145 -44.90 -29.30 10.07
N ALA A 146 -45.16 -28.12 10.65
CA ALA A 146 -45.08 -27.73 12.06
C ALA A 146 -43.70 -27.33 12.63
N GLU A 147 -43.77 -26.34 13.53
CA GLU A 147 -42.72 -25.81 14.43
C GLU A 147 -41.48 -25.16 13.76
N ASN A 148 -41.01 -23.97 14.10
CA ASN A 148 -41.50 -22.79 14.85
C ASN A 148 -40.71 -21.60 14.25
N GLU A 149 -41.17 -20.37 14.00
CA GLU A 149 -42.29 -19.52 14.46
C GLU A 149 -42.11 -18.87 15.84
N ASP A 150 -41.30 -19.43 16.73
CA ASP A 150 -41.11 -18.99 18.12
C ASP A 150 -39.72 -18.38 18.40
N GLN A 151 -39.38 -17.30 17.68
CA GLN A 151 -38.32 -16.39 18.14
C GLN A 151 -38.57 -14.92 17.78
N ARG A 152 -39.85 -14.56 17.73
CA ARG A 152 -40.33 -13.18 17.62
C ARG A 152 -40.45 -12.56 19.02
N GLY A 153 -39.32 -12.42 19.73
CA GLY A 153 -39.37 -11.81 21.07
C GLY A 153 -38.05 -11.76 21.85
N GLN A 154 -37.36 -10.63 21.77
CA GLN A 154 -36.72 -9.90 22.89
C GLN A 154 -36.12 -8.60 22.31
N THR A 155 -36.84 -7.47 22.33
CA THR A 155 -37.02 -6.53 23.46
C THR A 155 -35.71 -5.97 23.98
N GLY A 156 -35.57 -4.65 23.81
CA GLY A 156 -34.32 -3.91 24.00
C GLY A 156 -33.83 -3.78 25.44
N HIS A 157 -32.71 -3.05 25.55
CA HIS A 157 -32.44 -2.27 26.74
C HIS A 157 -31.87 -0.90 26.36
N GLU A 158 -32.62 0.14 26.72
CA GLU A 158 -32.09 1.49 26.94
C GLU A 158 -31.01 1.48 28.04
N ALA A 159 -29.99 2.32 27.89
CA ALA A 159 -29.42 3.10 29.00
C ALA A 159 -28.65 4.33 28.47
N PRO A 160 -28.55 5.45 29.22
CA PRO A 160 -28.24 6.76 28.62
C PRO A 160 -26.98 7.48 29.18
N SER A 161 -26.66 8.60 28.54
CA SER A 161 -26.19 9.89 29.11
C SER A 161 -25.34 9.91 30.39
N GLN A 162 -24.14 10.53 30.29
CA GLN A 162 -23.62 11.60 31.16
C GLN A 162 -22.34 12.20 30.48
N ALA A 163 -22.19 13.52 30.30
CA ALA A 163 -21.90 14.58 31.30
C ALA A 163 -20.41 14.56 31.78
N THR A 164 -19.65 15.64 32.03
CA THR A 164 -19.68 17.09 31.70
C THR A 164 -18.29 17.65 32.10
N HIS A 165 -17.84 18.81 31.57
CA HIS A 165 -16.81 19.70 32.17
C HIS A 165 -15.35 19.16 32.23
N GLU A 166 -14.29 19.96 32.43
CA GLU A 166 -14.13 21.40 32.77
C GLU A 166 -12.85 21.98 32.07
N PRO A 167 -12.65 23.33 32.03
CA PRO A 167 -11.44 23.97 31.52
C PRO A 167 -10.51 24.53 32.62
N VAL A 168 -9.22 24.76 32.30
CA VAL A 168 -8.42 25.96 32.65
C VAL A 168 -7.40 26.18 31.54
#